data_AF-A0A453AKT2-F1
#
_entry.id   AF-A0A453AKT2-F1
#
_cell.length_a   1.000
_cell.length_b   1.000
_cell.length_c   1.000
_cell.angle_alpha   90.00
_cell.angle_beta   90.00
_cell.angle_gamma   90.00
#
_symmetry.space_group_name_H-M   'P 1'
#
loop_
_entity.id
_entity.type
_entity.pdbx_description
1 polymer ?
#
loop_
_entity_poly.entity_id
_entity_poly.type
_entity_poly.pdbx_seq_one_letter_code
_entity_poly.pdbx_strand_id
1 'polypeptide(L)'
;MRLSMFNEFSPLKLLAIAETRFASVVIMLRRFVLVKNALQSMVISPQWDIYKADSEAASVVKEKILSDVWWSKVEYILKITEPVHEMIRVTDTDNPCVHLVYEMWDSMIEKVRKAIYEREERNLNDHEGSPLFKQVHKVLIARWTKGNNPLHCMAHSLNPRYYSAKWLAAGEGRVPQHKDLEMG
;
A
#
# COMPACT_ATOMS: atom_id res chain seq x y z
N MET A 1 -10.02 1.71 32.46
CA MET A 1 -10.03 0.24 32.45
C MET A 1 -9.51 -0.34 31.13
N ARG A 2 -10.15 -0.14 29.96
CA ARG A 2 -9.67 -0.71 28.68
C ARG A 2 -8.24 -0.28 28.28
N LEU A 3 -7.98 1.03 28.31
CA LEU A 3 -6.67 1.59 27.96
C LEU A 3 -5.59 1.17 28.96
N SER A 4 -5.92 1.15 30.26
CA SER A 4 -4.98 0.76 31.31
C SER A 4 -4.59 -0.72 31.17
N MET A 5 -5.56 -1.61 30.90
CA MET A 5 -5.29 -3.03 30.62
C MET A 5 -4.38 -3.21 29.40
N PHE A 6 -4.61 -2.47 28.31
CA PHE A 6 -3.76 -2.58 27.11
C PHE A 6 -2.33 -2.09 27.36
N ASN A 7 -2.16 -0.99 28.12
CA ASN A 7 -0.86 -0.43 28.43
C ASN A 7 0.02 -1.36 29.29
N GLU A 8 -0.57 -2.36 29.97
CA GLU A 8 0.20 -3.40 30.68
C GLU A 8 0.98 -4.31 29.71
N PHE A 9 0.47 -4.51 28.50
CA PHE A 9 1.03 -5.44 27.53
C PHE A 9 1.79 -4.77 26.38
N SER A 10 1.71 -3.44 26.25
CA SER A 10 2.39 -2.71 25.18
C SER A 10 2.74 -1.27 25.58
N PRO A 11 4.00 -0.83 25.35
CA PRO A 11 4.37 0.58 25.47
C PRO A 11 3.85 1.41 24.29
N LEU A 12 3.41 0.76 23.20
CA LEU A 12 2.89 1.40 22.01
C LEU A 12 1.40 1.74 22.19
N LYS A 13 1.02 2.95 21.80
CA LYS A 13 -0.38 3.39 21.75
C LYS A 13 -1.03 3.06 20.39
N LEU A 14 -2.32 2.73 20.42
CA LEU A 14 -3.20 2.77 19.25
C LEU A 14 -3.40 4.23 18.83
N LEU A 15 -3.45 4.48 17.53
CA LEU A 15 -3.66 5.83 17.01
C LEU A 15 -5.16 6.12 16.91
N ALA A 16 -5.57 7.33 17.26
CA ALA A 16 -6.89 7.82 16.93
C ALA A 16 -6.79 8.49 15.55
N ILE A 17 -7.67 8.11 14.62
CA ILE A 17 -7.68 8.69 13.27
C ILE A 17 -8.26 10.11 13.36
N ALA A 18 -7.52 11.09 12.82
CA ALA A 18 -8.13 12.34 12.38
C ALA A 18 -8.52 12.19 10.90
N GLU A 19 -9.73 12.60 10.53
CA GLU A 19 -10.27 12.45 9.16
C GLU A 19 -9.42 13.14 8.08
N THR A 20 -8.54 14.06 8.47
CA THR A 20 -7.89 15.01 7.56
C THR A 20 -6.60 14.51 6.89
N ARG A 21 -6.17 13.25 7.08
CA ARG A 21 -4.89 12.75 6.52
C ARG A 21 -5.05 11.51 5.65
N PHE A 22 -4.43 11.59 4.47
CA PHE A 22 -4.32 10.48 3.51
C PHE A 22 -3.70 9.24 4.18
N ALA A 23 -4.09 8.04 3.73
CA ALA A 23 -3.59 6.75 4.23
C ALA A 23 -3.77 6.45 5.73
N SER A 24 -4.57 7.23 6.47
CA SER A 24 -4.80 7.05 7.92
C SER A 24 -5.24 5.64 8.30
N VAL A 25 -6.12 5.03 7.49
CA VAL A 25 -6.58 3.64 7.67
C VAL A 25 -5.44 2.64 7.52
N VAL A 26 -4.59 2.79 6.50
CA VAL A 26 -3.45 1.88 6.25
C VAL A 26 -2.40 2.00 7.36
N ILE A 27 -2.08 3.23 7.78
CA ILE A 27 -1.16 3.49 8.89
C ILE A 27 -1.68 2.87 10.19
N MET A 28 -2.99 2.98 10.43
CA MET A 28 -3.67 2.34 11.55
C MET A 28 -3.56 0.83 11.50
N LEU A 29 -3.84 0.20 10.36
CA LEU A 29 -3.73 -1.25 10.21
C LEU A 29 -2.29 -1.73 10.44
N ARG A 30 -1.27 -0.99 9.95
CA ARG A 30 0.14 -1.31 10.24
C ARG A 30 0.41 -1.26 11.73
N ARG A 31 -0.05 -0.20 12.41
CA ARG A 31 0.09 -0.06 13.86
C ARG A 31 -0.66 -1.17 14.60
N PHE A 32 -1.82 -1.57 14.09
CA PHE A 32 -2.65 -2.62 14.66
C PHE A 32 -1.95 -3.98 14.63
N VAL A 33 -1.26 -4.31 13.53
CA VAL A 33 -0.44 -5.52 13.43
C VAL A 33 0.74 -5.48 14.40
N LEU A 34 1.41 -4.33 14.58
CA LEU A 34 2.53 -4.21 15.52
C LEU A 34 2.12 -4.49 16.98
N VAL A 35 0.86 -4.23 17.35
CA VAL A 35 0.35 -4.48 18.70
C VAL A 35 -0.47 -5.77 18.81
N LYS A 36 -0.47 -6.62 17.77
CA LYS A 36 -1.21 -7.89 17.73
C LYS A 36 -0.99 -8.73 18.99
N ASN A 37 0.25 -8.99 19.35
CA ASN A 37 0.58 -9.85 20.50
C ASN A 37 0.06 -9.26 21.81
N ALA A 38 0.20 -7.94 21.99
CA ALA A 38 -0.31 -7.25 23.17
C ALA A 38 -1.85 -7.29 23.24
N LEU A 39 -2.54 -7.16 22.10
CA LEU A 39 -3.98 -7.32 22.03
C LEU A 39 -4.41 -8.75 22.37
N GLN A 40 -3.69 -9.76 21.88
CA GLN A 40 -3.95 -11.16 22.20
C GLN A 40 -3.76 -11.44 23.70
N SER A 41 -2.66 -10.96 24.30
CA SER A 41 -2.45 -11.07 25.75
C SER A 41 -3.53 -10.35 26.55
N MET A 42 -3.95 -9.17 26.10
CA MET A 42 -5.02 -8.40 26.74
C MET A 42 -6.35 -9.19 26.77
N VAL A 43 -6.79 -9.77 25.64
CA VAL A 43 -8.10 -10.46 25.59
C VAL A 43 -8.12 -11.82 26.28
N ILE A 44 -6.95 -12.39 26.59
CA ILE A 44 -6.81 -13.64 27.37
C ILE A 44 -6.63 -13.34 28.87
N SER A 45 -6.35 -12.09 29.24
CA SER A 45 -6.09 -11.70 30.62
C SER A 45 -7.32 -11.84 31.54
N PRO A 46 -7.12 -12.13 32.85
CA PRO A 46 -8.23 -12.18 33.81
C PRO A 46 -9.00 -10.85 33.90
N GLN A 47 -8.31 -9.72 33.73
CA GLN A 47 -8.95 -8.40 33.73
C GLN A 47 -9.96 -8.24 32.57
N TRP A 48 -9.73 -8.92 31.45
CA TRP A 48 -10.67 -8.92 30.32
C TRP A 48 -11.97 -9.63 30.66
N ASP A 49 -11.92 -10.74 31.39
CA ASP A 49 -13.12 -11.49 31.74
C ASP A 49 -13.98 -10.74 32.77
N ILE A 50 -13.35 -9.97 33.68
CA ILE A 50 -14.03 -9.01 34.56
C ILE A 50 -14.72 -7.91 33.73
N TYR A 51 -14.03 -7.41 32.71
CA TYR A 51 -14.54 -6.36 31.83
C TYR A 51 -15.65 -6.84 30.87
N LYS A 52 -15.62 -8.11 30.43
CA LYS A 52 -16.53 -8.68 29.43
C LYS A 52 -17.93 -8.97 29.95
N ALA A 53 -18.13 -9.01 31.27
CA ALA A 53 -19.29 -9.63 31.96
C ALA A 53 -20.65 -9.55 31.23
N ASP A 54 -21.00 -8.45 30.54
CA ASP A 54 -22.28 -8.32 29.81
C ASP A 54 -22.19 -7.76 28.37
N SER A 55 -21.03 -7.82 27.69
CA SER A 55 -20.87 -7.20 26.36
C SER A 55 -20.68 -8.19 25.20
N GLU A 56 -21.70 -8.33 24.36
CA GLU A 56 -21.62 -9.06 23.09
C GLU A 56 -20.49 -8.53 22.19
N ALA A 57 -20.32 -7.20 22.14
CA ALA A 57 -19.24 -6.55 21.42
C ALA A 57 -17.84 -6.99 21.89
N ALA A 58 -17.64 -7.17 23.20
CA ALA A 58 -16.38 -7.68 23.73
C ALA A 58 -16.13 -9.15 23.33
N SER A 59 -17.20 -9.95 23.17
CA SER A 59 -17.08 -11.32 22.64
C SER A 59 -16.58 -11.33 21.21
N VAL A 60 -17.20 -10.52 20.33
CA VAL A 60 -16.80 -10.39 18.93
C VAL A 60 -15.36 -9.90 18.80
N VAL A 61 -14.95 -8.93 19.62
CA VAL A 61 -13.57 -8.41 19.62
C VAL A 61 -12.57 -9.50 20.00
N LYS A 62 -12.85 -10.29 21.05
CA LYS A 62 -11.99 -11.42 21.46
C LYS A 62 -11.88 -12.45 20.35
N GLU A 63 -12.98 -12.81 19.70
CA GLU A 63 -12.99 -13.74 18.57
C GLU A 63 -12.13 -13.24 17.40
N LYS A 64 -12.26 -11.96 17.00
CA LYS A 64 -11.46 -11.40 15.91
C LYS A 64 -9.97 -11.31 16.24
N ILE A 65 -9.62 -10.87 17.44
CA ILE A 65 -8.23 -10.74 17.89
C ILE A 65 -7.54 -12.11 17.99
N LEU A 66 -8.28 -13.17 18.30
CA LEU A 66 -7.73 -14.54 18.37
C LEU A 66 -7.80 -15.29 17.03
N SER A 67 -8.41 -14.72 15.99
CA SER A 67 -8.57 -15.39 14.69
C SER A 67 -7.38 -15.17 13.78
N ASP A 68 -6.60 -16.22 13.52
CA ASP A 68 -5.50 -16.17 12.55
C ASP A 68 -5.98 -15.87 11.13
N VAL A 69 -7.15 -16.38 10.75
CA VAL A 69 -7.78 -16.08 9.46
C VAL A 69 -8.06 -14.58 9.32
N TRP A 70 -8.50 -13.93 10.40
CA TRP A 70 -8.75 -12.50 10.39
C TRP A 70 -7.44 -11.70 10.26
N TRP A 71 -6.40 -12.05 11.02
CA TRP A 71 -5.09 -11.41 10.90
C TRP A 71 -4.47 -11.59 9.51
N SER A 72 -4.61 -12.77 8.93
CA SER A 72 -4.14 -13.05 7.58
C SER A 72 -4.83 -12.18 6.51
N LYS A 73 -6.10 -11.78 6.74
CA LYS A 73 -6.81 -10.81 5.88
C LYS A 73 -6.27 -9.39 6.08
N VAL A 74 -5.97 -8.99 7.31
CA VAL A 74 -5.38 -7.66 7.61
C VAL A 74 -4.01 -7.53 6.95
N GLU A 75 -3.15 -8.54 7.10
CA GLU A 75 -1.83 -8.58 6.47
C GLU A 75 -1.94 -8.53 4.94
N TYR A 76 -2.95 -9.19 4.36
CA TYR A 76 -3.18 -9.13 2.93
C TYR A 76 -3.56 -7.72 2.45
N ILE A 77 -4.47 -7.04 3.15
CA ILE A 77 -4.84 -5.66 2.84
C ILE A 77 -3.60 -4.74 2.90
N LEU A 78 -2.76 -4.93 3.91
CA LEU A 78 -1.50 -4.17 4.03
C LEU A 78 -0.58 -4.44 2.84
N LYS A 79 -0.40 -5.70 2.44
CA LYS A 79 0.46 -6.08 1.32
C LYS A 79 0.01 -5.47 -0.02
N ILE A 80 -1.29 -5.39 -0.27
CA ILE A 80 -1.86 -4.75 -1.47
C ILE A 80 -1.67 -3.22 -1.41
N THR A 81 -1.88 -2.61 -0.24
CA THR A 81 -1.87 -1.15 -0.10
C THR A 81 -0.48 -0.56 0.10
N GLU A 82 0.51 -1.37 0.46
CA GLU A 82 1.89 -0.94 0.72
C GLU A 82 2.57 -0.28 -0.49
N PRO A 83 2.55 -0.86 -1.71
CA PRO A 83 3.15 -0.20 -2.87
C PRO A 83 2.53 1.18 -3.17
N VAL A 84 1.23 1.33 -2.98
CA VAL A 84 0.51 2.61 -3.17
C VAL A 84 0.97 3.62 -2.13
N HIS A 85 1.04 3.22 -0.86
CA HIS A 85 1.49 4.08 0.23
C HIS A 85 2.95 4.49 0.07
N GLU A 86 3.84 3.58 -0.34
CA GLU A 86 5.25 3.86 -0.61
C GLU A 86 5.41 4.91 -1.71
N MET A 87 4.75 4.73 -2.86
CA MET A 87 4.80 5.66 -3.97
C MET A 87 4.39 7.07 -3.55
N ILE A 88 3.25 7.18 -2.83
CA ILE A 88 2.73 8.46 -2.37
C ILE A 88 3.67 9.12 -1.38
N ARG A 89 4.26 8.34 -0.47
CA ARG A 89 5.25 8.85 0.48
C ARG A 89 6.49 9.41 -0.21
N VAL A 90 6.96 8.81 -1.30
CA VAL A 90 8.08 9.38 -2.08
C VAL A 90 7.67 10.71 -2.71
N THR A 91 6.46 10.79 -3.27
CA THR A 91 5.95 12.01 -3.90
C THR A 91 5.62 13.15 -2.93
N ASP A 92 5.45 12.83 -1.64
CA ASP A 92 5.16 13.78 -0.56
C ASP A 92 6.45 14.33 0.10
N THR A 93 7.63 14.04 -0.47
CA THR A 93 8.90 14.62 -0.01
C THR A 93 9.27 15.85 -0.84
N ASP A 94 10.09 16.74 -0.27
CA ASP A 94 10.64 17.91 -0.98
C ASP A 94 11.66 17.54 -2.09
N ASN A 95 11.92 16.25 -2.31
CA ASN A 95 12.84 15.80 -3.33
C ASN A 95 12.20 15.89 -4.73
N PRO A 96 12.92 16.37 -5.75
CA PRO A 96 12.41 16.36 -7.12
C PRO A 96 12.10 14.93 -7.59
N CYS A 97 10.81 14.61 -7.71
CA CYS A 97 10.36 13.26 -8.06
C CYS A 97 9.38 13.22 -9.24
N VAL A 98 8.97 14.38 -9.78
CA VAL A 98 8.02 14.52 -10.91
C VAL A 98 8.44 13.64 -12.10
N HIS A 99 9.74 13.59 -12.40
CA HIS A 99 10.32 12.80 -13.50
C HIS A 99 10.28 11.28 -13.27
N LEU A 100 10.03 10.83 -12.03
CA LEU A 100 9.95 9.42 -11.64
C LEU A 100 8.51 8.91 -11.55
N VAL A 101 7.51 9.79 -11.61
CA VAL A 101 6.10 9.44 -11.32
C VAL A 101 5.60 8.30 -12.20
N TYR A 102 5.95 8.28 -13.48
CA TYR A 102 5.62 7.19 -14.42
C TYR A 102 6.26 5.85 -14.00
N GLU A 103 7.59 5.81 -13.86
CA GLU A 103 8.32 4.59 -13.43
C GLU A 103 7.81 4.07 -12.07
N MET A 104 7.55 4.97 -11.13
CA MET A 104 7.01 4.61 -9.81
C MET A 104 5.58 4.07 -9.90
N TRP A 105 4.76 4.60 -10.81
CA TRP A 105 3.38 4.15 -11.01
C TRP A 105 3.32 2.75 -11.60
N ASP A 106 4.10 2.48 -12.64
CA ASP A 106 4.18 1.16 -13.27
C ASP A 106 4.73 0.11 -12.30
N SER A 107 5.82 0.45 -11.59
CA SER A 107 6.38 -0.39 -10.54
C SER A 107 5.36 -0.67 -9.43
N MET A 108 4.57 0.33 -9.04
CA MET A 108 3.52 0.19 -8.04
C MET A 108 2.42 -0.78 -8.51
N ILE A 109 1.93 -0.64 -9.75
CA ILE A 109 0.94 -1.57 -10.33
C ILE A 109 1.47 -3.00 -10.34
N GLU A 110 2.72 -3.20 -10.74
CA GLU A 110 3.34 -4.53 -10.79
C GLU A 110 3.48 -5.16 -9.40
N LYS A 111 3.89 -4.37 -8.39
CA LYS A 111 3.95 -4.83 -7.00
C LYS A 111 2.57 -5.18 -6.45
N VAL A 112 1.53 -4.39 -6.76
CA VAL A 112 0.14 -4.68 -6.39
C VAL A 112 -0.35 -5.96 -7.05
N ARG A 113 -0.07 -6.15 -8.35
CA ARG A 113 -0.39 -7.36 -9.09
C ARG A 113 0.23 -8.59 -8.43
N LYS A 114 1.53 -8.52 -8.16
CA LYS A 114 2.28 -9.59 -7.49
C LYS A 114 1.69 -9.93 -6.13
N ALA A 115 1.39 -8.92 -5.29
CA ALA A 115 0.79 -9.14 -3.98
C ALA A 115 -0.54 -9.90 -4.04
N ILE A 116 -1.39 -9.60 -5.03
CA ILE A 116 -2.67 -10.26 -5.24
C ILE A 116 -2.48 -11.70 -5.74
N TYR A 117 -1.63 -11.89 -6.75
CA TYR A 117 -1.45 -13.19 -7.39
C TYR A 117 -0.78 -14.20 -6.46
N GLU A 118 0.17 -13.75 -5.63
CA GLU A 118 0.78 -14.58 -4.59
C GLU A 118 -0.26 -15.12 -3.60
N ARG A 119 -1.31 -14.33 -3.27
CA ARG A 119 -2.35 -14.75 -2.34
C ARG A 119 -3.40 -15.65 -2.99
N GLU A 120 -3.64 -15.48 -4.28
CA GLU A 120 -4.54 -16.33 -5.07
C GLU A 120 -3.86 -17.60 -5.61
N GLU A 121 -2.57 -17.81 -5.30
CA GLU A 121 -1.76 -18.92 -5.82
C GLU A 121 -1.76 -18.98 -7.37
N ARG A 122 -1.82 -17.80 -8.00
CA ARG A 122 -1.85 -17.66 -9.46
C ARG A 122 -0.48 -17.36 -10.04
N ASN A 123 -0.26 -17.85 -11.26
CA ASN A 123 0.90 -17.47 -12.06
C ASN A 123 0.74 -16.06 -12.63
N LEU A 124 1.82 -15.26 -12.61
CA LEU A 124 1.84 -13.91 -13.19
C LEU A 124 1.55 -13.88 -14.71
N ASN A 125 1.73 -15.02 -15.38
CA ASN A 125 1.48 -15.20 -16.82
C ASN A 125 0.06 -15.69 -17.13
N ASP A 126 -0.81 -15.78 -16.13
CA ASP A 126 -2.19 -16.21 -16.31
C ASP A 126 -2.99 -15.19 -17.14
N HIS A 127 -3.44 -15.61 -18.32
CA HIS A 127 -4.18 -14.78 -19.26
C HIS A 127 -5.61 -14.45 -18.81
N GLU A 128 -6.21 -15.29 -17.94
CA GLU A 128 -7.55 -15.00 -17.43
C GLU A 128 -7.54 -13.79 -16.49
N GLY A 129 -6.43 -13.58 -15.78
CA GLY A 129 -6.18 -12.47 -14.87
C GLY A 129 -7.10 -12.43 -13.64
N SER A 130 -6.56 -12.14 -12.45
CA SER A 130 -7.34 -12.06 -11.20
C SER A 130 -8.51 -11.05 -11.30
N PRO A 131 -9.76 -11.46 -10.97
CA PRO A 131 -10.90 -10.54 -10.91
C PRO A 131 -10.69 -9.40 -9.90
N LEU A 132 -10.03 -9.69 -8.77
CA LEU A 132 -9.69 -8.68 -7.77
C LEU A 132 -8.68 -7.68 -8.34
N PHE A 133 -7.62 -8.17 -9.00
CA PHE A 133 -6.65 -7.29 -9.64
C PHE A 133 -7.30 -6.42 -10.71
N LYS A 134 -8.21 -6.94 -11.53
CA LYS A 134 -8.95 -6.14 -12.53
C LYS A 134 -9.69 -4.96 -11.89
N GLN A 135 -10.36 -5.19 -10.75
CA GLN A 135 -11.05 -4.12 -10.03
C GLN A 135 -10.08 -3.11 -9.41
N VAL A 136 -9.01 -3.58 -8.77
CA VAL A 136 -7.98 -2.71 -8.20
C VAL A 136 -7.30 -1.88 -9.29
N HIS A 137 -6.90 -2.51 -10.39
CA HIS A 137 -6.30 -1.87 -11.55
C HIS A 137 -7.23 -0.79 -12.12
N LYS A 138 -8.54 -1.06 -12.25
CA LYS A 138 -9.52 -0.05 -12.67
C LYS A 138 -9.53 1.18 -11.77
N VAL A 139 -9.46 1.00 -10.45
CA VAL A 139 -9.39 2.12 -9.48
C VAL A 139 -8.08 2.88 -9.63
N LEU A 140 -6.96 2.17 -9.80
CA LEU A 140 -5.65 2.80 -10.01
C LEU A 140 -5.67 3.64 -11.29
N ILE A 141 -6.06 3.08 -12.43
CA ILE A 141 -6.13 3.81 -13.70
C ILE A 141 -7.08 5.01 -13.62
N ALA A 142 -8.26 4.87 -13.02
CA ALA A 142 -9.16 5.99 -12.82
C ALA A 142 -8.51 7.13 -12.00
N ARG A 143 -7.68 6.77 -11.01
CA ARG A 143 -6.92 7.74 -10.23
C ARG A 143 -5.80 8.39 -11.05
N TRP A 144 -5.07 7.59 -11.84
CA TRP A 144 -4.04 8.08 -12.75
C TRP A 144 -4.59 9.08 -13.75
N THR A 145 -5.67 8.73 -14.46
CA THR A 145 -6.29 9.59 -15.48
C THR A 145 -6.73 10.94 -14.91
N LYS A 146 -7.15 10.98 -13.63
CA LYS A 146 -7.52 12.23 -12.96
C LYS A 146 -6.31 13.05 -12.49
N GLY A 147 -5.20 12.41 -12.16
CA GLY A 147 -4.00 13.04 -11.60
C GLY A 147 -2.90 13.33 -12.63
N ASN A 148 -2.94 12.69 -13.79
CA ASN A 148 -1.92 12.86 -14.81
C ASN A 148 -2.08 14.21 -15.51
N ASN A 149 -0.96 14.90 -15.73
CA ASN A 149 -0.91 16.17 -16.44
C ASN A 149 0.26 16.14 -17.44
N PRO A 150 0.25 17.02 -18.46
CA PRO A 150 1.35 17.06 -19.43
C PRO A 150 2.73 17.35 -18.83
N LEU A 151 2.78 17.94 -17.62
CA LEU A 151 4.04 18.20 -16.91
C LEU A 151 4.72 16.90 -16.47
N HIS A 152 3.96 15.90 -15.99
CA HIS A 152 4.52 14.58 -15.67
C HIS A 152 5.12 13.92 -16.92
N CYS A 153 4.41 13.98 -18.05
CA CYS A 153 4.91 13.46 -19.33
C CYS A 153 6.21 14.16 -19.73
N MET A 154 6.22 15.50 -19.71
CA MET A 154 7.38 16.30 -20.08
C MET A 154 8.57 16.01 -19.18
N ALA A 155 8.37 15.97 -17.86
CA ALA A 155 9.44 15.68 -16.89
C ALA A 155 10.04 14.28 -17.08
N HIS A 156 9.19 13.28 -17.38
CA HIS A 156 9.64 11.93 -17.68
C HIS A 156 10.40 11.88 -19.01
N SER A 157 9.82 12.42 -20.08
CA SER A 157 10.42 12.43 -21.42
C SER A 157 11.74 13.20 -21.49
N LEU A 158 11.92 14.23 -20.66
CA LEU A 158 13.14 15.04 -20.58
C LEU A 158 14.22 14.47 -19.64
N ASN A 159 13.97 13.33 -18.99
CA ASN A 159 14.91 12.74 -18.04
C ASN A 159 16.10 12.10 -18.78
N PRO A 160 17.34 12.61 -18.61
CA PRO A 160 18.52 12.07 -19.28
C PRO A 160 18.85 10.62 -18.93
N ARG A 161 18.32 10.09 -17.82
CA ARG A 161 18.52 8.70 -17.40
C ARG A 161 18.00 7.70 -18.43
N TYR A 162 16.99 8.06 -19.21
CA TYR A 162 16.44 7.21 -20.26
C TYR A 162 17.16 7.44 -21.60
N TYR A 163 18.14 8.34 -21.65
CA TYR A 163 18.85 8.70 -22.87
C TYR A 163 20.10 7.85 -23.07
N SER A 164 20.28 7.33 -24.29
CA SER A 164 21.51 6.62 -24.64
C SER A 164 22.72 7.55 -24.57
N ALA A 165 23.89 7.02 -24.19
CA ALA A 165 25.14 7.79 -24.17
C ALA A 165 25.44 8.47 -25.52
N LYS A 166 25.08 7.81 -26.64
CA LYS A 166 25.23 8.35 -27.99
C LYS A 166 24.32 9.57 -28.26
N TRP A 167 23.12 9.58 -27.69
CA TRP A 167 22.22 10.73 -27.79
C TRP A 167 22.77 11.92 -26.98
N LEU A 168 23.27 11.66 -25.77
CA LEU A 168 23.83 12.67 -24.87
C LEU A 168 25.13 13.30 -25.39
N ALA A 169 25.95 12.54 -26.12
CA ALA A 169 27.24 12.98 -26.65
C ALA A 169 27.16 14.01 -27.81
N ALA A 170 25.96 14.41 -28.24
CA ALA A 170 25.70 15.50 -29.19
C ALA A 170 26.54 15.48 -30.49
N GLY A 171 26.75 14.31 -31.11
CA GLY A 171 27.44 14.13 -32.39
C GLY A 171 26.55 13.73 -33.58
N GLU A 172 27.14 13.59 -34.77
CA GLU A 172 26.47 13.05 -35.97
C GLU A 172 25.94 11.63 -35.73
N GLY A 173 24.71 11.35 -36.17
CA GLY A 173 24.06 10.05 -36.00
C GLY A 173 23.18 9.91 -34.74
N ARG A 174 22.59 11.02 -34.26
CA ARG A 174 21.51 10.98 -33.24
C ARG A 174 20.38 10.07 -33.70
N VAL A 175 20.01 9.11 -32.86
CA VAL A 175 18.83 8.26 -33.07
C VAL A 175 17.73 8.76 -32.12
N PRO A 176 16.54 9.14 -32.61
CA PRO A 176 15.40 9.49 -31.77
C PRO A 176 14.99 8.29 -30.90
N GLN A 177 14.59 8.53 -29.66
CA GLN A 177 14.36 7.44 -28.71
C GLN A 177 12.95 6.86 -28.67
N HIS A 178 12.00 7.35 -29.47
CA HIS A 178 10.65 6.81 -29.42
C HIS A 178 10.56 5.42 -30.11
N LYS A 179 10.80 4.38 -29.33
CA LYS A 179 10.13 3.07 -29.45
C LYS A 179 9.62 2.62 -28.08
N ASP A 180 9.09 3.57 -27.29
CA ASP A 180 8.21 3.24 -26.18
C ASP A 180 6.84 2.93 -26.78
N LEU A 181 6.45 1.66 -26.74
CA LEU A 181 5.20 1.13 -27.31
C LEU A 181 3.94 1.64 -26.61
N GLU A 182 4.06 2.45 -25.55
CA GLU A 182 2.94 2.88 -24.68
C GLU A 182 2.48 4.32 -24.90
N MET A 183 3.07 5.05 -25.85
CA MET A 183 2.66 6.43 -26.19
C MET A 183 2.08 6.48 -27.62
N GLY A 184 1.00 5.73 -27.85
CA GLY A 184 0.19 5.73 -29.07
C GLY A 184 -1.28 5.95 -28.79
#